data_AF-A0A2A2TIU3-F1
#
_entry.id   AF-A0A2A2TIU3-F1
#
_cell.length_a   1.000
_cell.length_b   1.000
_cell.length_c   1.000
_cell.angle_alpha   90.00
_cell.angle_beta   90.00
_cell.angle_gamma   90.00
#
_symmetry.space_group_name_H-M   'P 1'
#
loop_
_entity.id
_entity.type
_entity.pdbx_description
1 polymer ?
#
loop_
_entity_poly.entity_id
_entity_poly.type
_entity_poly.pdbx_seq_one_letter_code
_entity_poly.pdbx_strand_id
1 'polypeptide(L)'
;MKTDSIFYRLFQEFPSILFELIEQPPETANLYQFSSIEVKQTAFRIDGVFLPIQNEENPIYFVEVQFQPDSDIYSRIISEVFLYLRQNPFKNTWRGVVIYPNRNTDTGETKDCHEFFTSQRITRIYLNELGETASLPIGIATIKLIVENEDTAIATARELIERTKQTNNLPLQRKRLLELIETILVYKFPTMTRKEIETMFGLSDLKQTRVYQEGKDEGREEATTSNYAYR
;
A
#
# COMPACT_ATOMS: atom_id res chain seq x y z
N MET A 1 -2.68 -0.24 -13.38
CA MET A 1 -3.24 0.11 -12.06
C MET A 1 -2.29 1.09 -11.40
N LYS A 2 -2.78 2.25 -10.90
CA LYS A 2 -1.94 3.17 -10.12
C LYS A 2 -1.85 2.62 -8.69
N THR A 3 -1.09 1.54 -8.54
CA THR A 3 -1.00 0.77 -7.29
C THR A 3 -0.46 1.64 -6.15
N ASP A 4 0.46 2.54 -6.46
CA ASP A 4 1.16 3.41 -5.51
C ASP A 4 0.18 4.34 -4.77
N SER A 5 -0.85 4.85 -5.45
CA SER A 5 -1.86 5.71 -4.80
C SER A 5 -2.77 4.93 -3.86
N ILE A 6 -3.11 3.68 -4.20
CA ILE A 6 -3.88 2.77 -3.34
C ILE A 6 -3.09 2.47 -2.06
N PHE A 7 -1.82 2.08 -2.19
CA PHE A 7 -0.99 1.76 -1.02
C PHE A 7 -0.68 2.97 -0.16
N TYR A 8 -0.42 4.14 -0.76
CA TYR A 8 -0.24 5.38 -0.02
C TYR A 8 -1.46 5.69 0.83
N ARG A 9 -2.66 5.67 0.24
CA ARG A 9 -3.91 5.92 0.95
C ARG A 9 -4.18 4.87 2.03
N LEU A 10 -3.88 3.61 1.72
CA LEU A 10 -4.02 2.50 2.66
C LEU A 10 -3.16 2.74 3.91
N PHE A 11 -1.88 3.05 3.77
CA PHE A 11 -1.00 3.29 4.92
C PHE A 11 -1.32 4.60 5.64
N GLN A 12 -1.81 5.61 4.93
CA GLN A 12 -2.25 6.87 5.53
C GLN A 12 -3.51 6.69 6.40
N GLU A 13 -4.48 5.88 5.96
CA GLU A 13 -5.73 5.67 6.68
C GLU A 13 -5.66 4.51 7.69
N PHE A 14 -4.84 3.49 7.40
CA PHE A 14 -4.72 2.24 8.15
C PHE A 14 -3.24 1.83 8.33
N PRO A 15 -2.46 2.60 9.12
CA PRO A 15 -1.04 2.31 9.33
C PRO A 15 -0.77 0.96 10.02
N SER A 16 -1.76 0.40 10.73
CA SER A 16 -1.66 -0.94 11.35
C SER A 16 -1.35 -2.05 10.35
N ILE A 17 -1.79 -1.88 9.10
CA ILE A 17 -1.67 -2.92 8.09
C ILE A 17 -0.20 -3.22 7.77
N LEU A 18 0.70 -2.22 7.81
CA LEU A 18 2.13 -2.50 7.67
C LEU A 18 2.60 -3.46 8.76
N PHE A 19 2.25 -3.18 10.02
CA PHE A 19 2.69 -3.97 11.17
C PHE A 19 2.12 -5.37 11.14
N GLU A 20 0.86 -5.52 10.78
CA GLU A 20 0.24 -6.83 10.52
C GLU A 20 0.98 -7.61 9.41
N LEU A 21 1.39 -6.93 8.31
CA LEU A 21 2.15 -7.55 7.21
C LEU A 21 3.54 -8.05 7.62
N ILE A 22 4.18 -7.37 8.58
CA ILE A 22 5.49 -7.78 9.12
C ILE A 22 5.37 -8.58 10.43
N GLU A 23 4.21 -9.18 10.67
CA GLU A 23 3.93 -10.04 11.83
C GLU A 23 4.16 -9.37 13.19
N GLN A 24 3.93 -8.06 13.26
CA GLN A 24 3.93 -7.27 14.49
C GLN A 24 2.50 -6.98 14.96
N PRO A 25 2.29 -6.72 16.26
CA PRO A 25 0.97 -6.33 16.77
C PRO A 25 0.45 -5.06 16.05
N PRO A 26 -0.81 -5.00 15.60
CA PRO A 26 -1.37 -3.86 14.87
C PRO A 26 -1.31 -2.55 15.68
N GLU A 27 -1.38 -2.64 17.02
CA GLU A 27 -1.28 -1.51 17.94
C GLU A 27 0.10 -0.83 17.89
N THR A 28 1.11 -1.52 17.35
CA THR A 28 2.44 -0.95 17.12
C THR A 28 2.35 0.31 16.26
N ALA A 29 1.40 0.39 15.33
CA ALA A 29 1.15 1.59 14.53
C ALA A 29 0.88 2.85 15.35
N ASN A 30 0.34 2.73 16.57
CA ASN A 30 0.10 3.87 17.45
C ASN A 30 1.38 4.58 17.89
N LEU A 31 2.54 3.93 17.73
CA LEU A 31 3.86 4.48 18.04
C LEU A 31 4.50 5.21 16.85
N TYR A 32 3.85 5.21 15.68
CA TYR A 32 4.41 5.71 14.43
C TYR A 32 3.50 6.75 13.77
N GLN A 33 4.14 7.66 13.04
CA GLN A 33 3.50 8.56 12.10
C GLN A 33 3.91 8.18 10.67
N PHE A 34 2.92 8.01 9.79
CA PHE A 34 3.14 7.78 8.37
C PHE A 34 3.39 9.09 7.60
N SER A 35 4.33 9.08 6.67
CA SER A 35 4.64 10.16 5.74
C SER A 35 5.18 9.61 4.41
N SER A 36 4.85 10.25 3.29
CA SER A 36 5.60 10.08 2.03
C SER A 36 6.63 11.20 1.94
N ILE A 37 7.87 10.86 1.61
CA ILE A 37 8.97 11.83 1.62
C ILE A 37 9.57 11.92 0.23
N GLU A 38 9.55 13.13 -0.31
CA GLU A 38 10.26 13.49 -1.52
C GLU A 38 11.60 14.15 -1.15
N VAL A 39 12.70 13.55 -1.59
CA VAL A 39 14.04 14.05 -1.32
C VAL A 39 14.39 15.11 -2.37
N LYS A 40 14.30 16.37 -1.94
CA LYS A 40 14.40 17.58 -2.79
C LYS A 40 15.67 17.71 -3.63
N GLN A 41 16.77 17.06 -3.26
CA GLN A 41 18.07 17.23 -3.95
C GLN A 41 18.29 16.26 -5.12
N THR A 42 17.45 15.23 -5.27
CA THR A 42 17.74 14.10 -6.17
C THR A 42 16.53 13.54 -6.92
N ALA A 43 15.33 14.14 -6.77
CA ALA A 43 14.07 13.59 -7.29
C ALA A 43 13.79 12.14 -6.83
N PHE A 44 14.39 11.72 -5.71
CA PHE A 44 14.08 10.43 -5.10
C PHE A 44 12.81 10.56 -4.27
N ARG A 45 11.93 9.57 -4.37
CA ARG A 45 10.69 9.49 -3.61
C ARG A 45 10.66 8.14 -2.94
N ILE A 46 10.46 8.13 -1.63
CA ILE A 46 10.18 6.90 -0.89
C ILE A 46 8.66 6.83 -0.69
N ASP A 47 8.06 5.73 -1.12
CA ASP A 47 6.60 5.55 -1.15
C ASP A 47 5.96 5.67 0.23
N GLY A 48 6.61 5.10 1.25
CA GLY A 48 6.14 5.14 2.63
C GLY A 48 7.27 5.21 3.64
N VAL A 49 7.17 6.14 4.58
CA VAL A 49 8.06 6.26 5.73
C VAL A 49 7.23 6.28 7.01
N PHE A 50 7.48 5.33 7.90
CA PHE A 50 6.88 5.29 9.24
C PHE A 50 7.92 5.73 10.26
N LEU A 51 7.72 6.93 10.80
CA LEU A 51 8.61 7.54 11.78
C LEU A 51 8.10 7.30 13.20
N PRO A 52 8.94 6.81 14.12
CA PRO A 52 8.56 6.65 15.52
C PRO A 52 8.34 8.02 16.18
N ILE A 53 7.30 8.14 17.01
CA ILE A 53 6.90 9.43 17.60
C ILE A 53 7.65 9.74 18.92
N GLN A 54 8.08 8.73 19.66
CA GLN A 54 8.60 8.92 21.04
C GLN A 54 9.87 8.15 21.39
N ASN A 55 10.10 6.97 20.81
CA ASN A 55 11.19 6.08 21.24
C ASN A 55 12.31 6.04 20.21
N GLU A 56 13.53 6.41 20.63
CA GLU A 56 14.75 6.32 19.82
C GLU A 56 15.18 4.86 19.51
N GLU A 57 14.66 3.87 20.24
CA GLU A 57 14.94 2.44 20.00
C GLU A 57 14.10 1.83 18.87
N ASN A 58 12.94 2.43 18.57
CA ASN A 58 12.04 1.94 17.52
C ASN A 58 12.66 2.22 16.13
N PRO A 59 12.68 1.25 15.20
CA PRO A 59 13.25 1.49 13.88
C PRO A 59 12.35 2.37 13.02
N ILE A 60 12.94 3.20 12.16
CA ILE A 60 12.21 3.82 11.04
C ILE A 60 11.90 2.73 10.02
N TYR A 61 10.65 2.62 9.56
CA TYR A 61 10.30 1.73 8.45
C TYR A 61 10.22 2.51 7.14
N PHE A 62 10.97 2.06 6.15
CA PHE A 62 10.87 2.49 4.77
C PHE A 62 10.14 1.41 3.99
N VAL A 63 9.06 1.78 3.33
CA VAL A 63 8.17 0.87 2.60
C VAL A 63 8.21 1.25 1.14
N GLU A 64 8.45 0.25 0.30
CA GLU A 64 8.40 0.36 -1.15
C GLU A 64 7.39 -0.65 -1.70
N VAL A 65 6.56 -0.22 -2.66
CA VAL A 65 5.58 -1.10 -3.29
C VAL A 65 5.95 -1.28 -4.76
N GLN A 66 6.37 -2.49 -5.13
CA GLN A 66 6.93 -2.76 -6.45
C GLN A 66 6.07 -3.76 -7.23
N PHE A 67 5.28 -3.26 -8.18
CA PHE A 67 4.40 -4.08 -9.03
C PHE A 67 4.94 -4.30 -10.45
N GLN A 68 6.07 -3.68 -10.80
CA GLN A 68 6.76 -3.89 -12.07
C GLN A 68 8.13 -4.52 -11.81
N PRO A 69 8.69 -5.29 -12.75
CA PRO A 69 10.10 -5.71 -12.66
C PRO A 69 11.03 -4.49 -12.55
N ASP A 70 11.96 -4.54 -11.60
CA ASP A 70 13.01 -3.54 -11.40
C ASP A 70 14.24 -4.29 -10.85
N SER A 71 15.29 -4.41 -11.68
CA SER A 71 16.53 -5.09 -11.30
C SER A 71 17.31 -4.33 -10.24
N ASP A 72 17.13 -3.01 -10.20
CA ASP A 72 17.96 -2.09 -9.42
C ASP A 72 17.29 -1.72 -8.09
N ILE A 73 16.05 -2.18 -7.87
CA ILE A 73 15.18 -1.85 -6.73
C ILE A 73 15.91 -1.85 -5.38
N TYR A 74 16.73 -2.87 -5.11
CA TYR A 74 17.42 -2.99 -3.83
C TYR A 74 18.58 -2.01 -3.69
N SER A 75 19.34 -1.78 -4.75
CA SER A 75 20.38 -0.74 -4.74
C SER A 75 19.76 0.65 -4.60
N ARG A 76 18.60 0.88 -5.23
CA ARG A 76 17.84 2.12 -5.20
C ARG A 76 17.31 2.41 -3.80
N ILE A 77 16.51 1.52 -3.22
CA ILE A 77 15.93 1.72 -1.87
C ILE A 77 17.01 1.91 -0.81
N ILE A 78 18.12 1.15 -0.88
CA ILE A 78 19.23 1.28 0.08
C ILE A 78 19.89 2.67 -0.06
N SER A 79 20.11 3.12 -1.28
CA SER A 79 20.69 4.44 -1.55
C SER A 79 19.78 5.57 -1.04
N GLU A 80 18.48 5.44 -1.28
CA GLU A 80 17.45 6.39 -0.82
C GLU A 80 17.36 6.44 0.70
N VAL A 81 17.36 5.28 1.37
CA VAL A 81 17.38 5.17 2.83
C VAL A 81 18.61 5.86 3.41
N PHE A 82 19.81 5.56 2.91
CA PHE A 82 21.03 6.18 3.45
C PHE A 82 21.12 7.67 3.15
N LEU A 83 20.62 8.13 2.00
CA LEU A 83 20.51 9.56 1.71
C LEU A 83 19.56 10.25 2.69
N TYR A 84 18.39 9.64 2.95
CA TYR A 84 17.42 10.15 3.89
C TYR A 84 18.00 10.25 5.31
N LEU A 85 18.64 9.19 5.80
CA LEU A 85 19.28 9.16 7.13
C LEU A 85 20.44 10.15 7.23
N ARG A 86 21.16 10.42 6.13
CA ARG A 86 22.21 11.45 6.10
C ARG A 86 21.63 12.85 6.23
N GLN A 87 20.47 13.11 5.60
CA GLN A 87 19.82 14.43 5.65
C GLN A 87 19.07 14.67 6.96
N ASN A 88 18.65 13.59 7.63
CA ASN A 88 17.88 13.63 8.86
C ASN A 88 18.62 12.79 9.92
N PRO A 89 19.43 13.43 10.79
CA PRO A 89 20.24 12.72 11.78
C PRO A 89 19.35 12.17 12.91
N PHE A 90 18.68 11.07 12.64
CA PHE A 90 17.98 10.27 13.64
C PHE A 90 18.96 9.35 14.36
N LYS A 91 18.66 9.04 15.63
CA LYS A 91 19.39 8.00 16.37
C LYS A 91 18.79 6.60 16.21
N ASN A 92 17.58 6.54 15.66
CA ASN A 92 16.86 5.30 15.41
C ASN A 92 17.60 4.43 14.38
N THR A 93 17.54 3.11 14.58
CA THR A 93 17.84 2.16 13.50
C THR A 93 16.76 2.24 12.41
N TRP A 94 16.92 1.50 11.31
CA TRP A 94 15.95 1.43 10.23
C TRP A 94 15.65 -0.01 9.81
N ARG A 95 14.51 -0.20 9.16
CA ARG A 95 14.14 -1.40 8.40
C ARG A 95 13.48 -1.03 7.07
N GLY A 96 13.71 -1.85 6.06
CA GLY A 96 13.07 -1.78 4.75
C GLY A 96 12.01 -2.86 4.60
N VAL A 97 10.88 -2.53 3.98
CA VAL A 97 9.83 -3.48 3.63
C VAL A 97 9.50 -3.28 2.16
N VAL A 98 9.72 -4.30 1.34
CA VAL A 98 9.40 -4.27 -0.08
C VAL A 98 8.22 -5.19 -0.35
N ILE A 99 7.15 -4.63 -0.87
CA ILE A 99 5.88 -5.33 -1.11
C ILE A 99 5.75 -5.60 -2.60
N TYR A 100 5.66 -6.87 -2.97
CA TYR A 100 5.50 -7.36 -4.33
C TYR A 100 4.16 -8.05 -4.50
N PRO A 101 3.56 -8.01 -5.71
CA PRO A 101 2.38 -8.81 -5.97
C PRO A 101 2.66 -10.32 -5.93
N ASN A 102 3.84 -10.73 -6.40
CA ASN A 102 4.32 -12.11 -6.42
C ASN A 102 5.84 -12.18 -6.62
N ARG A 103 6.42 -13.38 -6.56
CA ARG A 103 7.86 -13.59 -6.75
C ARG A 103 8.37 -13.27 -8.16
N ASN A 104 7.53 -13.38 -9.19
CA ASN A 104 7.98 -13.16 -10.58
C ASN A 104 8.28 -11.68 -10.85
N THR A 105 7.68 -10.76 -10.10
CA THR A 105 8.01 -9.32 -10.18
C THR A 105 9.26 -8.94 -9.39
N ASP A 106 9.66 -9.76 -8.41
CA ASP A 106 10.90 -9.57 -7.65
C ASP A 106 12.09 -10.04 -8.49
N THR A 107 12.59 -9.12 -9.30
CA THR A 107 13.72 -9.30 -10.22
C THR A 107 14.99 -8.60 -9.71
N GLY A 108 14.94 -8.09 -8.47
CA GLY A 108 16.01 -7.27 -7.92
C GLY A 108 17.27 -8.06 -7.61
N GLU A 109 18.42 -7.52 -7.99
CA GLU A 109 19.72 -8.11 -7.69
C GLU A 109 20.09 -7.90 -6.21
N THR A 110 20.41 -8.99 -5.52
CA THR A 110 20.71 -8.96 -4.07
C THR A 110 22.18 -9.14 -3.74
N LYS A 111 23.02 -9.45 -4.72
CA LYS A 111 24.41 -9.85 -4.52
C LYS A 111 25.22 -8.81 -3.71
N ASP A 112 25.06 -7.53 -4.06
CA ASP A 112 25.84 -6.44 -3.47
C ASP A 112 25.29 -5.96 -2.11
N CYS A 113 24.16 -6.50 -1.67
CA CYS A 113 23.45 -6.07 -0.47
C CYS A 113 22.83 -7.23 0.31
N HIS A 114 23.34 -8.45 0.11
CA HIS A 114 22.77 -9.70 0.65
C HIS A 114 22.70 -9.72 2.19
N GLU A 115 23.58 -8.96 2.86
CA GLU A 115 23.63 -8.81 4.31
C GLU A 115 22.35 -8.16 4.87
N PHE A 116 21.72 -7.25 4.12
CA PHE A 116 20.48 -6.61 4.53
C PHE A 116 19.30 -7.58 4.57
N PHE A 117 19.30 -8.61 3.72
CA PHE A 117 18.28 -9.67 3.74
C PHE A 117 18.61 -10.73 4.78
N THR A 118 19.89 -11.11 4.90
CA THR A 118 20.34 -12.10 5.89
C THR A 118 20.04 -11.64 7.31
N SER A 119 20.22 -10.35 7.60
CA SER A 119 19.89 -9.74 8.89
C SER A 119 18.41 -9.38 9.08
N GLN A 120 17.57 -9.63 8.07
CA GLN A 120 16.17 -9.20 8.02
C GLN A 120 16.02 -7.68 8.21
N ARG A 121 17.03 -6.91 7.80
CA ARG A 121 16.94 -5.45 7.75
C ARG A 121 16.04 -5.01 6.60
N ILE A 122 16.04 -5.75 5.50
CA ILE A 122 15.06 -5.63 4.42
C ILE A 122 14.22 -6.91 4.38
N THR A 123 12.90 -6.74 4.50
CA THR A 123 11.92 -7.83 4.40
C THR A 123 11.16 -7.71 3.09
N ARG A 124 10.97 -8.85 2.42
CA ARG A 124 10.19 -8.95 1.17
C ARG A 124 8.86 -9.61 1.48
N ILE A 125 7.78 -9.03 0.98
CA ILE A 125 6.43 -9.51 1.19
C ILE A 125 5.80 -9.77 -0.17
N TYR A 126 5.28 -10.97 -0.37
CA TYR A 126 4.60 -11.36 -1.61
C TYR A 126 3.11 -11.51 -1.32
N LEU A 127 2.30 -10.64 -1.92
CA LEU A 127 0.87 -10.53 -1.56
C LEU A 127 0.07 -11.78 -1.93
N ASN A 128 0.44 -12.48 -3.01
CA ASN A 128 -0.17 -13.74 -3.40
C ASN A 128 0.15 -14.91 -2.45
N GLU A 129 1.09 -14.73 -1.50
CA GLU A 129 1.51 -15.75 -0.53
C GLU A 129 0.91 -15.56 0.86
N LEU A 130 0.04 -14.55 1.07
CA LEU A 130 -0.53 -14.18 2.37
C LEU A 130 -1.58 -15.19 2.92
N GLY A 131 -1.52 -16.47 2.60
CA GLY A 131 -2.48 -17.48 3.09
C GLY A 131 -3.92 -17.25 2.61
N GLU A 132 -4.91 -17.90 3.24
CA GLU A 132 -6.31 -17.84 2.80
C GLU A 132 -7.03 -16.57 3.26
N THR A 133 -7.76 -15.90 2.35
CA THR A 133 -8.36 -14.59 2.60
C THR A 133 -9.38 -14.61 3.74
N ALA A 134 -10.13 -15.70 3.91
CA ALA A 134 -11.10 -15.87 4.98
C ALA A 134 -10.46 -15.84 6.38
N SER A 135 -9.20 -16.29 6.51
CA SER A 135 -8.45 -16.35 7.77
C SER A 135 -7.65 -15.09 8.07
N LEU A 136 -7.37 -14.28 7.04
CA LEU A 136 -6.56 -13.07 7.17
C LEU A 136 -7.26 -11.96 7.95
N PRO A 137 -6.55 -11.15 8.74
CA PRO A 137 -7.07 -9.87 9.22
C PRO A 137 -7.64 -9.04 8.08
N ILE A 138 -8.68 -8.25 8.34
CA ILE A 138 -9.43 -7.54 7.29
C ILE A 138 -8.51 -6.59 6.50
N GLY A 139 -7.56 -5.92 7.16
CA GLY A 139 -6.58 -5.07 6.50
C GLY A 139 -5.71 -5.84 5.49
N ILE A 140 -5.20 -7.00 5.90
CA ILE A 140 -4.37 -7.87 5.05
C ILE A 140 -5.19 -8.49 3.91
N ALA A 141 -6.43 -8.92 4.19
CA ALA A 141 -7.37 -9.39 3.18
C ALA A 141 -7.70 -8.29 2.14
N THR A 142 -7.79 -7.03 2.59
CA THR A 142 -8.00 -5.87 1.70
C THR A 142 -6.82 -5.66 0.77
N ILE A 143 -5.58 -5.75 1.27
CA ILE A 143 -4.38 -5.69 0.41
C ILE A 143 -4.36 -6.85 -0.57
N LYS A 144 -4.61 -8.07 -0.09
CA LYS A 144 -4.57 -9.27 -0.94
C LYS A 144 -5.55 -9.19 -2.10
N LEU A 145 -6.70 -8.53 -1.91
CA LEU A 145 -7.68 -8.29 -2.99
C LEU A 145 -7.07 -7.57 -4.20
N ILE A 146 -6.01 -6.77 -4.03
CA ILE A 146 -5.32 -6.06 -5.12
C ILE A 146 -4.76 -7.06 -6.16
N VAL A 147 -4.21 -8.18 -5.68
CA VAL A 147 -3.54 -9.21 -6.52
C VAL A 147 -4.40 -10.43 -6.79
N GLU A 148 -5.62 -10.47 -6.24
CA GLU A 148 -6.57 -11.56 -6.45
C GLU A 148 -7.00 -11.62 -7.94
N ASN A 149 -7.23 -12.83 -8.45
CA ASN A 149 -7.67 -13.02 -9.83
C ASN A 149 -9.10 -12.48 -10.03
N GLU A 150 -9.43 -11.97 -11.21
CA GLU A 150 -10.75 -11.38 -11.48
C GLU A 150 -11.90 -12.38 -11.24
N ASP A 151 -11.69 -13.65 -11.60
CA ASP A 151 -12.66 -14.74 -11.42
C ASP A 151 -13.02 -15.00 -9.95
N THR A 152 -12.05 -14.82 -9.04
CA THR A 152 -12.22 -15.04 -7.59
C THR A 152 -12.45 -13.75 -6.80
N ALA A 153 -12.08 -12.60 -7.37
CA ALA A 153 -12.13 -11.31 -6.69
C ALA A 153 -13.55 -10.88 -6.34
N ILE A 154 -14.56 -11.18 -7.16
CA ILE A 154 -15.96 -10.84 -6.84
C ILE A 154 -16.42 -11.58 -5.57
N ALA A 155 -16.17 -12.89 -5.48
CA ALA A 155 -16.55 -13.69 -4.31
C ALA A 155 -15.80 -13.22 -3.07
N THR A 156 -14.48 -13.04 -3.20
CA THR A 156 -13.59 -12.57 -2.13
C THR A 156 -14.01 -11.21 -1.60
N ALA A 157 -14.35 -10.27 -2.49
CA ALA A 157 -14.78 -8.93 -2.10
C ALA A 157 -16.13 -8.94 -1.39
N ARG A 158 -17.09 -9.77 -1.82
CA ARG A 158 -18.38 -9.93 -1.12
C ARG A 158 -18.16 -10.39 0.31
N GLU A 159 -17.33 -11.42 0.50
CA GLU A 159 -17.00 -11.92 1.83
C GLU A 159 -16.31 -10.85 2.69
N LEU A 160 -15.31 -10.16 2.12
CA LEU A 160 -14.57 -9.12 2.81
C LEU A 160 -15.45 -7.94 3.25
N ILE A 161 -16.40 -7.54 2.40
CA ILE A 161 -17.36 -6.47 2.70
C ILE A 161 -18.29 -6.88 3.84
N GLU A 162 -18.80 -8.11 3.84
CA GLU A 162 -19.66 -8.61 4.91
C GLU A 162 -18.91 -8.70 6.24
N ARG A 163 -17.68 -9.23 6.23
CA ARG A 163 -16.80 -9.24 7.42
C ARG A 163 -16.54 -7.83 7.95
N THR A 164 -16.30 -6.87 7.05
CA THR A 164 -16.09 -5.46 7.42
C THR A 164 -17.33 -4.85 8.07
N LYS A 165 -18.53 -5.15 7.55
CA LYS A 165 -19.80 -4.67 8.13
C LYS A 165 -20.08 -5.26 9.52
N GLN A 166 -19.67 -6.51 9.76
CA GLN A 166 -19.89 -7.22 11.03
C GLN A 166 -18.86 -6.92 12.11
N THR A 167 -17.70 -6.35 11.75
CA THR A 167 -16.63 -6.06 12.70
C THR A 167 -17.01 -4.91 13.64
N ASN A 168 -16.66 -5.03 14.92
CA ASN A 168 -16.92 -4.03 15.98
C ASN A 168 -16.07 -2.74 15.88
N ASN A 169 -15.61 -2.38 14.68
CA ASN A 169 -14.87 -1.14 14.44
C ASN A 169 -15.77 0.09 14.56
N LEU A 170 -15.16 1.24 14.82
CA LEU A 170 -15.87 2.52 14.82
C LEU A 170 -16.53 2.75 13.45
N PRO A 171 -17.75 3.32 13.39
CA PRO A 171 -18.49 3.51 12.13
C PRO A 171 -17.67 4.23 11.04
N LEU A 172 -16.84 5.19 11.43
CA LEU A 172 -15.98 5.92 10.50
C LEU A 172 -14.86 5.05 9.90
N GLN A 173 -14.21 4.21 10.72
CA GLN A 173 -13.16 3.29 10.26
C GLN A 173 -13.75 2.24 9.31
N ARG A 174 -14.91 1.69 9.66
CA ARG A 174 -15.66 0.77 8.79
C ARG A 174 -15.98 1.41 7.45
N LYS A 175 -16.48 2.65 7.44
CA LYS A 175 -16.79 3.38 6.20
C LYS A 175 -15.54 3.56 5.32
N ARG A 176 -14.43 4.02 5.90
CA ARG A 176 -13.15 4.19 5.18
C ARG A 176 -12.65 2.89 4.57
N LEU A 177 -12.78 1.77 5.27
CA LEU A 177 -12.33 0.47 4.77
C LEU A 177 -13.19 -0.01 3.60
N LEU A 178 -14.51 0.18 3.67
CA LEU A 178 -15.42 -0.10 2.56
C LEU A 178 -15.11 0.77 1.33
N GLU A 179 -14.76 2.05 1.53
CA GLU A 179 -14.34 2.94 0.43
C GLU A 179 -13.01 2.50 -0.20
N LEU A 180 -12.08 2.00 0.60
CA LEU A 180 -10.82 1.44 0.10
C LEU A 180 -11.07 0.17 -0.73
N ILE A 181 -11.93 -0.73 -0.23
CA ILE A 181 -12.35 -1.93 -0.97
C ILE A 181 -13.03 -1.55 -2.29
N GLU A 182 -13.95 -0.58 -2.28
CA GLU A 182 -14.59 -0.06 -3.50
C GLU A 182 -13.55 0.46 -4.50
N THR A 183 -12.58 1.24 -4.01
CA THR A 183 -11.50 1.78 -4.84
C THR A 183 -10.71 0.66 -5.51
N ILE A 184 -10.29 -0.35 -4.76
CA ILE A 184 -9.59 -1.52 -5.30
C ILE A 184 -10.43 -2.24 -6.36
N LEU A 185 -11.74 -2.40 -6.13
CA LEU A 185 -12.65 -3.03 -7.08
C LEU A 185 -12.82 -2.23 -8.38
N VAL A 186 -12.93 -0.92 -8.30
CA VAL A 186 -12.99 -0.04 -9.48
C VAL A 186 -11.73 -0.17 -10.32
N TYR A 187 -10.56 -0.24 -9.68
CA TYR A 187 -9.29 -0.45 -10.38
C TYR A 187 -9.13 -1.85 -10.96
N LYS A 188 -9.65 -2.87 -10.27
CA LYS A 188 -9.58 -4.27 -10.70
C LYS A 188 -10.53 -4.58 -11.86
N PHE A 189 -11.69 -3.95 -11.91
CA PHE A 189 -12.71 -4.17 -12.94
C PHE A 189 -12.92 -2.91 -13.81
N PRO A 190 -11.94 -2.53 -14.67
CA PRO A 190 -11.98 -1.28 -15.42
C PRO A 190 -13.14 -1.21 -16.44
N THR A 191 -13.72 -2.35 -16.81
CA THR A 191 -14.89 -2.43 -17.69
C THR A 191 -16.22 -2.17 -16.97
N MET A 192 -16.23 -2.22 -15.63
CA MET A 192 -17.41 -1.91 -14.83
C MET A 192 -17.39 -0.45 -14.41
N THR A 193 -18.54 0.21 -14.57
CA THR A 193 -18.72 1.55 -14.01
C THR A 193 -18.75 1.48 -12.48
N ARG A 194 -18.34 2.57 -11.82
CA ARG A 194 -18.43 2.67 -10.35
C ARG A 194 -19.85 2.39 -9.84
N LYS A 195 -20.88 2.86 -10.54
CA LYS A 195 -22.28 2.62 -10.16
C LYS A 195 -22.64 1.13 -10.20
N GLU A 196 -22.12 0.39 -11.17
CA GLU A 196 -22.28 -1.07 -11.23
C GLU A 196 -21.56 -1.76 -10.07
N ILE A 197 -20.35 -1.32 -9.72
CA ILE A 197 -19.62 -1.81 -8.53
C ILE A 197 -20.43 -1.52 -7.25
N GLU A 198 -20.85 -0.28 -7.01
CA GLU A 198 -21.67 0.09 -5.85
C GLU A 198 -22.92 -0.78 -5.73
N THR A 199 -23.62 -1.00 -6.86
CA THR A 199 -24.83 -1.81 -6.90
C THR A 199 -24.53 -3.29 -6.66
N MET A 200 -23.51 -3.83 -7.32
CA MET A 200 -23.13 -5.25 -7.22
C MET A 200 -22.73 -5.64 -5.78
N PHE A 201 -22.07 -4.74 -5.08
CA PHE A 201 -21.50 -4.98 -3.75
C PHE A 201 -22.30 -4.33 -2.60
N GLY A 202 -23.41 -3.66 -2.90
CA GLY A 202 -24.25 -3.01 -1.89
C GLY A 202 -23.53 -1.88 -1.14
N LEU A 203 -22.73 -1.09 -1.87
CA LEU A 203 -21.95 0.03 -1.34
C LEU A 203 -22.57 1.41 -1.65
N SER A 204 -23.81 1.43 -2.15
CA SER A 204 -24.54 2.63 -2.58
C SER A 204 -24.70 3.73 -1.51
N ASP A 205 -24.56 3.39 -0.23
CA ASP A 205 -24.66 4.33 0.90
C ASP A 205 -23.34 5.07 1.19
N LEU A 206 -22.26 4.75 0.48
CA LEU A 206 -20.97 5.45 0.58
C LEU A 206 -20.97 6.82 -0.12
N LYS A 207 -22.11 7.25 -0.70
CA LYS A 207 -22.23 8.46 -1.54
C LYS A 207 -21.67 9.73 -0.89
N GLN A 208 -20.81 10.40 -1.68
CA GLN A 208 -20.02 11.61 -1.39
C GLN A 208 -18.89 11.46 -0.35
N THR A 209 -17.85 10.72 -0.69
CA THR A 209 -16.57 10.77 0.03
C THR A 209 -15.39 10.98 -0.92
N ARG A 210 -14.22 11.33 -0.34
CA ARG A 210 -13.02 11.88 -1.02
C ARG A 210 -12.62 11.18 -2.32
N VAL A 211 -13.00 9.91 -2.50
CA VAL A 211 -12.82 9.13 -3.72
C VAL A 211 -13.43 9.79 -4.97
N TYR A 212 -14.51 10.58 -4.82
CA TYR A 212 -15.12 11.35 -5.91
C TYR A 212 -14.23 12.50 -6.43
N GLN A 213 -13.32 13.04 -5.60
CA GLN A 213 -12.38 14.08 -6.01
C GLN A 213 -11.13 13.49 -6.64
N GLU A 214 -10.54 12.45 -6.04
CA GLU A 214 -9.31 11.82 -6.52
C GLU A 214 -9.46 11.24 -7.94
N GLY A 215 -10.48 10.41 -8.21
CA GLY A 215 -10.68 9.85 -9.56
C GLY A 215 -11.07 10.89 -10.62
N LYS A 216 -11.55 12.07 -10.21
CA LYS A 216 -11.93 13.17 -11.12
C LYS A 216 -10.75 14.09 -11.42
N ASP A 217 -9.88 14.31 -10.46
CA ASP A 217 -8.63 15.07 -10.63
C ASP A 217 -7.63 14.26 -11.46
N GLU A 218 -7.55 12.93 -11.27
CA GLU A 218 -6.72 12.02 -12.06
C GLU A 218 -7.14 11.97 -13.55
N GLY A 219 -8.44 11.92 -13.86
CA GLY A 219 -8.93 11.97 -15.25
C GLY A 219 -8.69 13.31 -15.94
N ARG A 220 -8.52 14.40 -15.16
CA ARG A 220 -8.15 15.73 -15.66
C ARG A 220 -6.66 15.83 -15.98
N GLU A 221 -5.79 15.24 -15.15
CA GLU A 221 -4.35 15.20 -15.42
C GLU A 221 -4.03 14.35 -16.66
N GLU A 222 -4.69 13.20 -16.85
CA GLU A 222 -4.49 12.36 -18.04
C GLU A 222 -4.96 13.02 -19.36
N ALA A 223 -6.05 13.78 -19.32
CA ALA A 223 -6.52 14.58 -20.46
C ALA A 223 -5.57 15.74 -20.80
N THR A 224 -4.83 16.24 -19.81
CA THR A 224 -3.86 17.32 -19.98
C THR A 224 -2.55 16.75 -20.57
N THR A 225 -2.04 15.65 -20.02
CA THR A 225 -0.80 15.00 -20.50
C THR A 225 -0.96 14.38 -21.89
N SER A 226 -2.12 13.81 -22.22
CA SER A 226 -2.40 13.26 -23.56
C SER A 226 -2.48 14.35 -24.66
N ASN A 227 -2.83 15.59 -24.30
CA ASN A 227 -2.84 16.72 -25.25
C ASN A 227 -1.45 17.30 -25.56
N TYR A 228 -0.43 16.99 -24.75
CA TYR A 228 0.96 17.38 -25.01
C TYR A 228 1.77 16.31 -25.77
N ALA A 229 1.25 15.09 -25.91
CA ALA A 229 1.91 14.02 -26.67
C ALA A 229 1.59 14.03 -28.18
N TYR A 230 0.71 14.92 -28.65
CA TYR A 230 0.34 15.08 -30.07
C TYR A 230 0.49 16.53 -30.58
N ARG A 231 1.54 17.23 -30.16
CA ARG A 231 1.97 18.49 -30.78
C ARG A 231 3.46 18.50 -31.08
#